data_AF-A0A7S4EDL2-F1
#
_entry.id   AF-A0A7S4EDL2-F1
#
_cell.length_a   1.000
_cell.length_b   1.000
_cell.length_c   1.000
_cell.angle_alpha   90.00
_cell.angle_beta   90.00
_cell.angle_gamma   90.00
#
_symmetry.space_group_name_H-M   'P 1'
#
loop_
_entity.id
_entity.type
_entity.pdbx_description
1 polymer ?
#
loop_
_entity_poly.entity_id
_entity_poly.type
_entity_poly.pdbx_seq_one_letter_code
_entity_poly.pdbx_strand_id
1 'polypeptide(L)'
;MWRPLLAAAAAAWVVVRAEDAHCHWRSYAARYDDVRAAFGTDEHALREHYFSYGRSEGRTCHDEMEPFDFVQEHWVEIEAPLNGETFAPDSIIETTARVHQSTVPAYGNATHVSLSILVANIERTFFLRRGAALSGVDAFCGEHPPLETQNCAKLKTTLESLVAQLQENAPPVVLCFVVSDGTTSTERCDANPHSSFSVPKPGRYTIAVRAQGALGSAARGPRSARSVVSVNVGCPGPTIVKPRHGAIVSREIEVELEEEACVSINGVEKCGSLLSFADLPPGRVAIRASTGDCLTTISVDVRSPIRDYERPLLVTAASERYVQRRMLDNLVGSLHFWEPSSTIVVYDLGFSPASRSKVLRWRDVELRDLAPAVQRVLNETPPHTLQASSYAFKMIVVQDALRTARSVLWIDANCEARRPLDDVFHLLRDKGHFLVEHPYRFPTTQFHHPAAVSQLGCVTEDFSRQHCATTFVGVVQGSWFATDVLPRLVACMRDSECVNPIGSSRDNHRQEQTALNAILCALQAPPDDVCLASKSFRMTADFENDLDDMQPTRDETAWNGMYLYTRRDHAIKPYLRFLRAEAPVALEL
;
A
#
# COMPACT_ATOMS: atom_id res chain seq x y z
N MET A 1 -14.30 50.74 -39.19
CA MET A 1 -15.31 49.65 -39.25
C MET A 1 -14.52 48.37 -39.45
N TRP A 2 -14.32 47.55 -38.40
CA TRP A 2 -15.25 46.58 -37.79
C TRP A 2 -15.33 45.24 -38.54
N ARG A 3 -14.85 44.17 -37.87
CA ARG A 3 -15.31 42.76 -37.96
C ARG A 3 -16.75 42.66 -37.33
N PRO A 4 -17.50 41.51 -37.30
CA PRO A 4 -17.08 40.10 -37.47
C PRO A 4 -18.05 39.08 -38.15
N LEU A 5 -17.59 37.81 -38.25
CA LEU A 5 -18.30 36.50 -38.11
C LEU A 5 -19.46 36.06 -39.04
N LEU A 6 -19.22 34.96 -39.80
CA LEU A 6 -19.87 33.62 -39.70
C LEU A 6 -19.42 32.77 -40.93
N ALA A 7 -18.52 31.79 -40.76
CA ALA A 7 -18.81 30.37 -40.44
C ALA A 7 -19.13 29.48 -41.66
N ALA A 8 -18.08 28.89 -42.24
CA ALA A 8 -18.16 27.69 -43.10
C ALA A 8 -16.80 26.94 -43.15
N ALA A 9 -16.30 26.51 -41.99
CA ALA A 9 -15.18 25.56 -41.95
C ALA A 9 -15.72 24.16 -42.31
N ALA A 10 -15.70 23.82 -43.59
CA ALA A 10 -15.92 22.45 -44.04
C ALA A 10 -14.70 21.61 -43.64
N ALA A 11 -14.74 21.05 -42.43
CA ALA A 11 -13.74 20.10 -41.98
C ALA A 11 -13.75 18.88 -42.91
N ALA A 12 -12.70 18.75 -43.72
CA ALA A 12 -12.46 17.53 -44.48
C ALA A 12 -12.14 16.42 -43.46
N TRP A 13 -13.09 15.52 -43.25
CA TRP A 13 -12.86 14.30 -42.46
C TRP A 13 -11.86 13.43 -43.21
N VAL A 14 -10.59 13.53 -42.85
CA VAL A 14 -9.56 12.57 -43.25
C VAL A 14 -9.99 11.21 -42.69
N VAL A 15 -10.20 10.24 -43.57
CA VAL A 15 -10.48 8.86 -43.18
C VAL A 15 -9.23 8.29 -42.52
N VAL A 16 -9.20 8.29 -41.18
CA VAL A 16 -8.18 7.63 -40.39
C VAL A 16 -8.29 6.12 -40.66
N ARG A 17 -7.25 5.51 -41.24
CA ARG A 17 -7.18 4.04 -41.35
C ARG A 17 -6.92 3.45 -39.96
N ALA A 18 -7.35 2.23 -39.72
CA ALA A 18 -7.11 1.54 -38.44
C ALA A 18 -5.60 1.43 -38.10
N GLU A 19 -4.75 1.39 -39.12
CA GLU A 19 -3.29 1.48 -39.03
C GLU A 19 -2.80 2.79 -38.37
N ASP A 20 -3.42 3.92 -38.73
CA ASP A 20 -3.03 5.28 -38.27
C ASP A 20 -3.45 5.56 -36.80
N ALA A 21 -4.16 4.63 -36.14
CA ALA A 21 -4.58 4.74 -34.74
C ALA A 21 -3.45 4.44 -33.73
N HIS A 22 -2.33 3.89 -34.18
CA HIS A 22 -1.21 3.41 -33.34
C HIS A 22 0.06 4.29 -33.41
N CYS A 23 -0.07 5.52 -33.93
CA CYS A 23 1.05 6.46 -33.99
C CYS A 23 1.45 6.98 -32.58
N HIS A 24 2.74 6.94 -32.26
CA HIS A 24 3.30 7.50 -31.02
C HIS A 24 4.11 8.76 -31.34
N TRP A 25 3.54 9.94 -31.10
CA TRP A 25 4.12 11.21 -31.56
C TRP A 25 5.50 11.52 -30.95
N ARG A 26 5.76 11.07 -29.72
CA ARG A 26 7.08 11.18 -29.09
C ARG A 26 8.11 10.28 -29.76
N SER A 27 7.75 9.06 -30.18
CA SER A 27 8.62 8.17 -30.97
C SER A 27 8.87 8.75 -32.36
N TYR A 28 7.85 9.33 -32.98
CA TYR A 28 7.96 10.03 -34.27
C TYR A 28 8.94 11.22 -34.20
N ALA A 29 8.85 12.06 -33.17
CA ALA A 29 9.85 13.11 -32.93
C ALA A 29 11.24 12.52 -32.60
N ALA A 30 11.33 11.47 -31.79
CA ALA A 30 12.60 10.85 -31.44
C ALA A 30 13.36 10.29 -32.67
N ARG A 31 12.62 9.75 -33.66
CA ARG A 31 13.15 9.15 -34.89
C ARG A 31 13.67 10.16 -35.91
N TYR A 32 13.14 11.39 -35.93
CA TYR A 32 13.42 12.38 -36.96
C TYR A 32 13.90 13.70 -36.36
N ASP A 33 15.22 13.89 -36.34
CA ASP A 33 15.89 15.03 -35.68
C ASP A 33 15.44 16.40 -36.22
N ASP A 34 15.10 16.49 -37.52
CA ASP A 34 14.57 17.69 -38.17
C ASP A 34 13.16 18.04 -37.66
N VAL A 35 12.29 17.03 -37.55
CA VAL A 35 10.93 17.15 -36.99
C VAL A 35 11.00 17.49 -35.49
N ARG A 36 11.93 16.89 -34.74
CA ARG A 36 12.18 17.22 -33.33
C ARG A 36 12.68 18.65 -33.14
N ALA A 37 13.56 19.12 -34.01
CA ALA A 37 14.08 20.49 -33.98
C ALA A 37 13.00 21.53 -34.30
N ALA A 38 12.05 21.20 -35.19
CA ALA A 38 10.96 22.10 -35.59
C ALA A 38 9.76 22.12 -34.62
N PHE A 39 9.37 20.97 -34.07
CA PHE A 39 8.10 20.82 -33.30
C PHE A 39 8.29 20.32 -31.86
N GLY A 40 9.52 19.98 -31.45
CA GLY A 40 9.84 19.55 -30.09
C GLY A 40 9.07 18.30 -29.67
N THR A 41 8.22 18.46 -28.65
CA THR A 41 7.34 17.41 -28.11
C THR A 41 5.86 17.78 -28.22
N ASP A 42 5.49 18.74 -29.06
CA ASP A 42 4.08 19.12 -29.27
C ASP A 42 3.37 18.03 -30.09
N GLU A 43 2.62 17.18 -29.40
CA GLU A 43 1.97 16.02 -30.01
C GLU A 43 0.92 16.41 -31.07
N HIS A 44 0.33 17.61 -31.00
CA HIS A 44 -0.60 18.09 -32.02
C HIS A 44 0.15 18.52 -33.29
N ALA A 45 1.20 19.33 -33.13
CA ALA A 45 2.02 19.78 -34.27
C ALA A 45 2.75 18.61 -34.96
N LEU A 46 3.26 17.64 -34.18
CA LEU A 46 3.90 16.43 -34.68
C LEU A 46 2.93 15.55 -35.49
N ARG A 47 1.69 15.41 -35.00
CA ARG A 47 0.60 14.72 -35.71
C ARG A 47 0.23 15.42 -37.01
N GLU A 48 0.04 16.74 -36.98
CA GLU A 48 -0.32 17.55 -38.14
C GLU A 48 0.77 17.51 -39.22
N HIS A 49 2.05 17.58 -38.82
CA HIS A 49 3.18 17.37 -39.71
C HIS A 49 3.18 15.98 -40.35
N TYR A 50 2.94 14.92 -39.57
CA TYR A 50 2.92 13.55 -40.10
C TYR A 50 1.85 13.38 -41.20
N PHE A 51 0.63 13.86 -40.96
CA PHE A 51 -0.46 13.74 -41.94
C PHE A 51 -0.30 14.68 -43.15
N SER A 52 0.27 15.87 -42.97
CA SER A 52 0.47 16.84 -44.06
C SER A 52 1.69 16.56 -44.94
N TYR A 53 2.77 16.00 -44.38
CA TYR A 53 4.07 15.85 -45.06
C TYR A 53 4.72 14.48 -44.79
N GLY A 54 4.85 14.08 -43.53
CA GLY A 54 5.63 12.92 -43.13
C GLY A 54 5.22 11.60 -43.79
N ARG A 55 3.92 11.37 -43.98
CA ARG A 55 3.37 10.19 -44.67
C ARG A 55 3.78 10.11 -46.14
N SER A 56 3.75 11.23 -46.86
CA SER A 56 4.20 11.30 -48.27
C SER A 56 5.72 11.24 -48.43
N GLU A 57 6.46 11.63 -47.39
CA GLU A 57 7.92 11.48 -47.31
C GLU A 57 8.36 10.05 -46.95
N GLY A 58 7.41 9.12 -46.73
CA GLY A 58 7.72 7.74 -46.35
C GLY A 58 8.21 7.58 -44.91
N ARG A 59 7.94 8.55 -44.04
CA ARG A 59 8.27 8.47 -42.61
C ARG A 59 7.27 7.58 -41.86
N THR A 60 7.68 6.99 -40.75
CA THR A 60 6.86 6.05 -39.96
C THR A 60 6.47 6.68 -38.61
N CYS A 61 5.17 6.82 -38.31
CA CYS A 61 4.66 7.39 -37.05
C CYS A 61 4.58 6.41 -35.87
N HIS A 62 4.62 5.12 -36.17
CA HIS A 62 4.56 4.01 -35.23
C HIS A 62 5.90 3.27 -35.27
N ASP A 63 6.11 2.36 -34.33
CA ASP A 63 7.31 1.53 -34.32
C ASP A 63 7.05 0.29 -35.17
N GLU A 64 7.71 0.18 -36.33
CA GLU A 64 7.93 -1.12 -36.96
C GLU A 64 8.77 -1.95 -35.99
N MET A 65 8.25 -3.11 -35.58
CA MET A 65 8.95 -4.03 -34.68
C MET A 65 10.10 -4.72 -35.42
N GLU A 66 11.23 -4.02 -35.53
CA GLU A 66 12.55 -4.61 -35.76
C GLU A 66 12.87 -5.65 -34.64
N PRO A 67 13.71 -6.66 -34.92
CA PRO A 67 13.88 -7.81 -34.03
C PRO A 67 14.64 -7.43 -32.73
N PHE A 68 14.17 -7.98 -31.61
CA PHE A 68 14.61 -7.69 -30.24
C PHE A 68 15.93 -8.38 -29.82
N ASP A 69 16.61 -7.87 -28.78
CA ASP A 69 17.86 -8.40 -28.16
C ASP A 69 17.74 -8.59 -26.63
N PHE A 70 18.07 -9.78 -26.10
CA PHE A 70 17.81 -10.24 -24.70
C PHE A 70 18.84 -9.71 -23.73
N VAL A 71 18.41 -9.69 -22.47
CA VAL A 71 19.32 -9.95 -21.36
C VAL A 71 18.76 -11.05 -20.46
N GLN A 72 19.64 -11.97 -20.03
CA GLN A 72 19.36 -12.96 -18.99
C GLN A 72 19.69 -12.34 -17.63
N GLU A 73 18.67 -11.91 -16.89
CA GLU A 73 18.87 -11.30 -15.59
C GLU A 73 18.81 -12.36 -14.47
N HIS A 74 19.80 -12.34 -13.59
CA HIS A 74 19.79 -13.09 -12.34
C HIS A 74 19.79 -12.09 -11.19
N TRP A 75 18.84 -12.21 -10.27
CA TRP A 75 18.86 -11.48 -9.02
C TRP A 75 18.83 -12.43 -7.83
N VAL A 76 19.33 -11.96 -6.69
CA VAL A 76 19.41 -12.74 -5.46
C VAL A 76 18.43 -12.15 -4.45
N GLU A 77 17.56 -13.00 -3.93
CA GLU A 77 16.75 -12.73 -2.74
C GLU A 77 17.43 -13.37 -1.52
N ILE A 78 17.54 -12.64 -0.42
CA ILE A 78 18.10 -13.15 0.83
C ILE A 78 16.96 -13.34 1.85
N GLU A 79 16.70 -14.59 2.21
CA GLU A 79 15.97 -15.02 3.40
C GLU A 79 16.95 -15.00 4.58
N ALA A 80 16.98 -13.88 5.29
CA ALA A 80 17.84 -13.61 6.45
C ALA A 80 17.02 -12.89 7.53
N PRO A 81 17.59 -12.68 8.74
CA PRO A 81 17.06 -11.73 9.71
C PRO A 81 16.55 -10.43 9.11
N LEU A 82 15.50 -9.88 9.72
CA LEU A 82 14.88 -8.64 9.25
C LEU A 82 15.88 -7.49 9.36
N ASN A 83 15.85 -6.60 8.37
CA ASN A 83 16.77 -5.47 8.33
C ASN A 83 16.58 -4.54 9.55
N GLY A 84 17.56 -4.52 10.45
CA GLY A 84 17.52 -3.80 11.73
C GLY A 84 17.25 -4.68 12.96
N GLU A 85 17.09 -5.99 12.81
CA GLU A 85 16.99 -6.97 13.90
C GLU A 85 18.27 -6.99 14.75
N THR A 86 18.11 -7.27 16.05
CA THR A 86 19.18 -7.16 17.06
C THR A 86 19.55 -8.54 17.60
N PHE A 87 20.82 -8.93 17.45
CA PHE A 87 21.36 -10.21 17.94
C PHE A 87 22.27 -9.99 19.15
N ALA A 88 22.31 -10.99 20.05
CA ALA A 88 23.30 -11.04 21.12
C ALA A 88 24.71 -11.32 20.55
N PRO A 89 25.79 -10.92 21.24
CA PRO A 89 27.15 -11.33 20.89
C PRO A 89 27.29 -12.86 20.74
N ASP A 90 28.19 -13.28 19.85
CA ASP A 90 28.47 -14.69 19.49
C ASP A 90 27.29 -15.48 18.89
N SER A 91 26.14 -14.83 18.63
CA SER A 91 25.04 -15.44 17.88
C SER A 91 25.50 -15.95 16.52
N ILE A 92 25.04 -17.15 16.16
CA ILE A 92 25.15 -17.68 14.81
C ILE A 92 23.98 -17.11 14.00
N ILE A 93 24.28 -16.31 12.98
CA ILE A 93 23.28 -15.82 12.05
C ILE A 93 23.24 -16.77 10.85
N GLU A 94 22.10 -17.40 10.66
CA GLU A 94 21.81 -18.21 9.47
C GLU A 94 21.14 -17.37 8.39
N THR A 95 21.56 -17.57 7.15
CA THR A 95 21.02 -16.87 5.98
C THR A 95 20.86 -17.85 4.83
N THR A 96 19.80 -17.66 4.06
CA THR A 96 19.52 -18.41 2.84
C THR A 96 19.41 -17.41 1.69
N ALA A 97 20.04 -17.71 0.56
CA ALA A 97 19.96 -16.90 -0.65
C ALA A 97 19.38 -17.73 -1.81
N ARG A 98 18.38 -17.19 -2.50
CA ARG A 98 17.79 -17.80 -3.69
C ARG A 98 18.19 -16.98 -4.91
N VAL A 99 18.78 -17.63 -5.90
CA VAL A 99 18.95 -17.05 -7.24
C VAL A 99 17.62 -17.19 -7.97
N HIS A 100 17.04 -16.06 -8.34
CA HIS A 100 15.90 -16.00 -9.26
C HIS A 100 16.43 -15.67 -10.66
N GLN A 101 15.88 -16.33 -11.68
CA GLN A 101 16.19 -16.08 -13.09
C GLN A 101 14.99 -15.41 -13.76
N SER A 102 15.25 -14.35 -14.52
CA SER A 102 14.26 -13.65 -15.35
C SER A 102 14.81 -13.39 -16.75
N THR A 103 13.90 -13.12 -17.68
CA THR A 103 14.20 -12.98 -19.10
C THR A 103 13.46 -11.77 -19.69
N VAL A 104 14.19 -10.83 -20.30
CA VAL A 104 13.68 -9.60 -20.93
C VAL A 104 14.07 -9.57 -22.46
N PRO A 105 13.15 -9.81 -23.44
CA PRO A 105 13.39 -10.32 -24.84
C PRO A 105 14.43 -9.65 -25.76
N ALA A 106 15.10 -10.31 -26.75
CA ALA A 106 15.03 -11.68 -27.30
C ALA A 106 16.39 -12.35 -27.73
N TYR A 107 16.38 -13.60 -28.19
CA TYR A 107 17.38 -14.69 -28.03
C TYR A 107 18.92 -14.49 -28.07
N GLY A 108 19.59 -15.28 -27.20
CA GLY A 108 21.03 -15.55 -27.22
C GLY A 108 21.41 -16.81 -26.42
N ASN A 109 21.28 -16.77 -25.08
CA ASN A 109 21.68 -17.84 -24.16
C ASN A 109 20.57 -18.33 -23.20
N ALA A 110 19.29 -18.05 -23.50
CA ALA A 110 18.19 -18.42 -22.61
C ALA A 110 18.01 -19.94 -22.51
N THR A 111 17.86 -20.46 -21.28
CA THR A 111 17.51 -21.86 -20.98
C THR A 111 16.01 -22.06 -20.76
N HIS A 112 15.33 -20.99 -20.34
CA HIS A 112 13.88 -20.92 -20.09
C HIS A 112 13.36 -19.56 -20.60
N VAL A 113 12.10 -19.49 -21.01
CA VAL A 113 11.38 -18.23 -21.30
C VAL A 113 9.96 -18.30 -20.75
N SER A 114 9.49 -17.19 -20.18
CA SER A 114 8.08 -16.99 -19.83
C SER A 114 7.43 -16.07 -20.87
N LEU A 115 6.35 -16.52 -21.50
CA LEU A 115 5.60 -15.75 -22.49
C LEU A 115 4.13 -15.59 -22.06
N SER A 116 3.74 -14.39 -21.64
CA SER A 116 2.32 -14.03 -21.50
C SER A 116 1.71 -13.73 -22.87
N ILE A 117 0.59 -14.39 -23.17
CA ILE A 117 -0.20 -14.17 -24.37
C ILE A 117 -1.59 -13.67 -23.93
N LEU A 118 -1.98 -12.50 -24.40
CA LEU A 118 -3.28 -11.88 -24.13
C LEU A 118 -4.18 -12.02 -25.36
N VAL A 119 -5.32 -12.69 -25.23
CA VAL A 119 -6.33 -12.81 -26.29
C VAL A 119 -7.70 -12.50 -25.70
N ALA A 120 -8.44 -11.56 -26.30
CA ALA A 120 -9.79 -11.20 -25.88
C ALA A 120 -9.95 -10.95 -24.35
N ASN A 121 -8.97 -10.26 -23.73
CA ASN A 121 -8.85 -10.00 -22.29
C ASN A 121 -8.55 -11.22 -21.39
N ILE A 122 -8.22 -12.38 -21.97
CA ILE A 122 -7.71 -13.56 -21.25
C ILE A 122 -6.19 -13.58 -21.41
N GLU A 123 -5.46 -13.33 -20.31
CA GLU A 123 -4.00 -13.48 -20.27
C GLU A 123 -3.63 -14.90 -19.84
N ARG A 124 -2.73 -15.55 -20.58
CA ARG A 124 -2.16 -16.84 -20.20
C ARG A 124 -0.65 -16.84 -20.37
N THR A 125 0.06 -17.15 -19.29
CA THR A 125 1.51 -17.26 -19.25
C THR A 125 1.96 -18.69 -19.55
N PHE A 126 2.81 -18.85 -20.56
CA PHE A 126 3.44 -20.12 -20.93
C PHE A 126 4.90 -20.12 -20.49
N PHE A 127 5.28 -21.13 -19.70
CA PHE A 127 6.66 -21.34 -19.27
C PHE A 127 7.32 -22.38 -20.18
N LEU A 128 8.30 -21.94 -20.96
CA LEU A 128 8.94 -22.70 -22.03
C LEU A 128 10.38 -23.03 -21.63
N ARG A 129 10.80 -24.27 -21.92
CA ARG A 129 12.18 -24.73 -21.89
C ARG A 129 12.43 -25.61 -23.11
N ARG A 130 13.68 -25.81 -23.52
CA ARG A 130 14.01 -26.73 -24.62
C ARG A 130 13.40 -28.12 -24.35
N GLY A 131 12.62 -28.65 -25.29
CA GLY A 131 11.91 -29.93 -25.13
C GLY A 131 10.66 -29.89 -24.24
N ALA A 132 10.12 -28.71 -23.89
CA ALA A 132 8.84 -28.61 -23.19
C ALA A 132 7.66 -29.09 -24.07
N ALA A 133 6.71 -29.82 -23.47
CA ALA A 133 5.47 -30.20 -24.12
C ALA A 133 4.48 -29.02 -24.14
N LEU A 134 4.03 -28.62 -25.32
CA LEU A 134 3.08 -27.51 -25.53
C LEU A 134 1.60 -27.92 -25.33
N SER A 135 1.34 -28.93 -24.49
CA SER A 135 -0.01 -29.50 -24.30
C SER A 135 -1.06 -28.51 -23.75
N GLY A 136 -0.62 -27.43 -23.10
CA GLY A 136 -1.51 -26.35 -22.65
C GLY A 136 -1.99 -25.40 -23.75
N VAL A 137 -1.39 -25.42 -24.95
CA VAL A 137 -1.71 -24.50 -26.05
C VAL A 137 -3.03 -24.88 -26.71
N ASP A 138 -3.24 -26.17 -26.99
CA ASP A 138 -4.48 -26.65 -27.61
C ASP A 138 -5.71 -26.40 -26.70
N ALA A 139 -5.51 -26.46 -25.37
CA ALA A 139 -6.54 -26.07 -24.39
C ALA A 139 -6.84 -24.56 -24.40
N PHE A 140 -5.79 -23.72 -24.41
CA PHE A 140 -5.94 -22.25 -24.52
C PHE A 140 -6.64 -21.83 -25.81
N CYS A 141 -6.36 -22.49 -26.94
CA CYS A 141 -7.06 -22.23 -28.19
C CYS A 141 -8.57 -22.53 -28.13
N GLY A 142 -8.99 -23.46 -27.27
CA GLY A 142 -10.39 -23.83 -27.06
C GLY A 142 -11.12 -23.06 -25.95
N GLU A 143 -10.42 -22.24 -25.16
CA GLU A 143 -11.02 -21.40 -24.12
C GLU A 143 -11.86 -20.27 -24.73
N HIS A 144 -12.86 -19.76 -24.00
CA HIS A 144 -13.95 -18.98 -24.59
C HIS A 144 -13.66 -17.45 -24.57
N PRO A 145 -13.70 -16.74 -25.72
CA PRO A 145 -14.04 -17.21 -27.07
C PRO A 145 -12.87 -17.93 -27.76
N PRO A 146 -13.13 -19.06 -28.47
CA PRO A 146 -12.07 -19.88 -29.05
C PRO A 146 -11.30 -19.15 -30.14
N LEU A 147 -9.99 -19.36 -30.17
CA LEU A 147 -9.10 -18.84 -31.20
C LEU A 147 -9.41 -19.49 -32.55
N GLU A 148 -9.49 -18.67 -33.60
CA GLU A 148 -9.59 -19.17 -34.97
C GLU A 148 -8.43 -20.14 -35.28
N THR A 149 -8.73 -21.24 -35.98
CA THR A 149 -7.79 -22.32 -36.25
C THR A 149 -6.46 -21.84 -36.83
N GLN A 150 -6.49 -20.83 -37.71
CA GLN A 150 -5.28 -20.25 -38.31
C GLN A 150 -4.43 -19.45 -37.31
N ASN A 151 -5.05 -18.79 -36.34
CA ASN A 151 -4.35 -18.03 -35.30
C ASN A 151 -3.81 -18.96 -34.20
N CYS A 152 -4.56 -20.02 -33.84
CA CYS A 152 -4.05 -21.09 -33.00
C CYS A 152 -2.83 -21.81 -33.63
N ALA A 153 -2.90 -22.13 -34.93
CA ALA A 153 -1.79 -22.77 -35.64
C ALA A 153 -0.53 -21.88 -35.65
N LYS A 154 -0.68 -20.58 -35.95
CA LYS A 154 0.42 -19.61 -35.85
C LYS A 154 1.02 -19.59 -34.44
N LEU A 155 0.18 -19.49 -33.40
CA LEU A 155 0.61 -19.45 -32.01
C LEU A 155 1.44 -20.69 -31.64
N LYS A 156 0.98 -21.87 -32.03
CA LYS A 156 1.67 -23.14 -31.81
C LYS A 156 3.04 -23.17 -32.48
N THR A 157 3.12 -22.83 -33.76
CA THR A 157 4.39 -22.77 -34.51
C THR A 157 5.36 -21.72 -33.94
N THR A 158 4.86 -20.56 -33.47
CA THR A 158 5.68 -19.56 -32.78
C THR A 158 6.28 -20.11 -31.49
N LEU A 159 5.48 -20.79 -30.65
CA LEU A 159 5.94 -21.40 -29.41
C LEU A 159 6.93 -22.55 -29.64
N GLU A 160 6.70 -23.39 -30.65
CA GLU A 160 7.61 -24.48 -31.05
C GLU A 160 8.97 -23.93 -31.51
N SER A 161 8.96 -22.88 -32.33
CA SER A 161 10.18 -22.18 -32.76
C SER A 161 10.94 -21.57 -31.58
N LEU A 162 10.22 -20.95 -30.63
CA LEU A 162 10.82 -20.37 -29.43
C LEU A 162 11.48 -21.43 -28.52
N VAL A 163 10.83 -22.59 -28.37
CA VAL A 163 11.35 -23.74 -27.62
C VAL A 163 12.61 -24.32 -28.26
N ALA A 164 12.66 -24.39 -29.60
CA ALA A 164 13.82 -24.92 -30.33
C ALA A 164 15.07 -24.02 -30.22
N GLN A 165 14.90 -22.72 -30.01
CA GLN A 165 15.99 -21.74 -29.90
C GLN A 165 16.63 -21.66 -28.49
N LEU A 166 16.08 -22.36 -27.49
CA LEU A 166 16.64 -22.41 -26.13
C LEU A 166 17.88 -23.30 -26.04
N GLN A 167 18.84 -22.95 -25.18
CA GLN A 167 20.10 -23.68 -24.99
C GLN A 167 20.01 -24.84 -23.99
N GLU A 168 20.91 -25.81 -24.13
CA GLU A 168 21.09 -26.94 -23.20
C GLU A 168 22.09 -26.59 -22.09
N ASN A 169 21.55 -26.19 -20.93
CA ASN A 169 22.21 -25.99 -19.64
C ASN A 169 22.98 -24.67 -19.46
N ALA A 170 22.76 -24.03 -18.29
CA ALA A 170 23.60 -22.96 -17.76
C ALA A 170 24.65 -23.55 -16.80
N PRO A 171 25.84 -22.93 -16.64
CA PRO A 171 26.77 -23.29 -15.57
C PRO A 171 26.12 -23.07 -14.19
N PRO A 172 26.51 -23.84 -13.15
CA PRO A 172 25.98 -23.66 -11.80
C PRO A 172 26.34 -22.27 -11.27
N VAL A 173 25.33 -21.50 -10.88
CA VAL A 173 25.52 -20.18 -10.26
C VAL A 173 26.06 -20.37 -8.85
N VAL A 174 27.16 -19.68 -8.54
CA VAL A 174 27.79 -19.69 -7.22
C VAL A 174 27.32 -18.47 -6.43
N LEU A 175 26.94 -18.65 -5.17
CA LEU A 175 26.50 -17.59 -4.26
C LEU A 175 27.65 -17.19 -3.34
N CYS A 176 28.03 -15.92 -3.39
CA CYS A 176 29.05 -15.31 -2.54
C CYS A 176 28.41 -14.42 -1.48
N PHE A 177 28.49 -14.85 -0.23
CA PHE A 177 28.05 -14.12 0.95
C PHE A 177 29.21 -13.26 1.47
N VAL A 178 29.02 -11.95 1.53
CA VAL A 178 29.96 -10.97 2.08
C VAL A 178 29.38 -10.40 3.36
N VAL A 179 30.04 -10.62 4.49
CA VAL A 179 29.67 -10.04 5.79
C VAL A 179 30.67 -8.94 6.13
N SER A 180 30.20 -7.76 6.54
CA SER A 180 31.07 -6.63 6.91
C SER A 180 30.54 -5.86 8.12
N ASP A 181 31.44 -5.46 9.02
CA ASP A 181 31.18 -4.55 10.15
C ASP A 181 31.38 -3.06 9.80
N GLY A 182 31.65 -2.74 8.53
CA GLY A 182 32.01 -1.41 8.05
C GLY A 182 33.50 -1.08 8.09
N THR A 183 34.33 -1.90 8.75
CA THR A 183 35.80 -1.77 8.81
C THR A 183 36.54 -2.98 8.23
N THR A 184 35.97 -4.17 8.41
CA THR A 184 36.46 -5.45 7.88
C THR A 184 35.36 -6.14 7.09
N SER A 185 35.73 -7.10 6.24
CA SER A 185 34.78 -7.92 5.49
C SER A 185 35.30 -9.33 5.27
N THR A 186 34.43 -10.33 5.45
CA THR A 186 34.68 -11.74 5.09
C THR A 186 33.77 -12.13 3.93
N GLU A 187 34.29 -12.88 2.96
CA GLU A 187 33.53 -13.40 1.83
C GLU A 187 33.61 -14.93 1.80
N ARG A 188 32.47 -15.59 1.55
CA ARG A 188 32.37 -17.04 1.35
C ARG A 188 31.51 -17.34 0.13
N CYS A 189 32.09 -18.02 -0.85
CA CYS A 189 31.41 -18.44 -2.07
C CYS A 189 31.17 -19.95 -2.08
N ASP A 190 29.93 -20.38 -2.34
CA ASP A 190 29.52 -21.79 -2.43
C ASP A 190 28.33 -21.92 -3.40
N ALA A 191 28.07 -23.12 -3.92
CA ALA A 191 26.81 -23.44 -4.61
C ALA A 191 25.66 -23.66 -3.60
N ASN A 192 25.97 -23.85 -2.32
CA ASN A 192 24.98 -23.95 -1.25
C ASN A 192 24.21 -22.63 -1.07
N PRO A 193 22.86 -22.60 -1.16
CA PRO A 193 22.08 -21.41 -0.86
C PRO A 193 22.10 -21.02 0.62
N HIS A 194 22.57 -21.88 1.53
CA HIS A 194 22.64 -21.58 2.96
C HIS A 194 24.06 -21.19 3.40
N SER A 195 24.17 -20.13 4.19
CA SER A 195 25.42 -19.69 4.83
C SER A 195 25.18 -19.23 6.26
N SER A 196 26.11 -19.55 7.14
CA SER A 196 26.10 -19.13 8.55
C SER A 196 27.42 -18.48 8.94
N PHE A 197 27.34 -17.50 9.85
CA PHE A 197 28.49 -16.80 10.41
C PHE A 197 28.22 -16.41 11.87
N SER A 198 29.28 -16.40 12.69
CA SER A 198 29.23 -15.89 14.06
C SER A 198 29.51 -14.39 14.10
N VAL A 199 28.93 -13.69 15.07
CA VAL A 199 29.15 -12.25 15.23
C VAL A 199 29.84 -11.92 16.57
N PRO A 200 31.17 -11.73 16.58
CA PRO A 200 31.97 -11.78 17.81
C PRO A 200 31.94 -10.50 18.65
N LYS A 201 31.31 -9.42 18.17
CA LYS A 201 31.33 -8.10 18.83
C LYS A 201 30.03 -7.31 18.57
N PRO A 202 29.64 -6.41 19.49
CA PRO A 202 28.62 -5.42 19.19
C PRO A 202 29.03 -4.49 18.04
N GLY A 203 28.07 -4.16 17.18
CA GLY A 203 28.28 -3.35 15.98
C GLY A 203 27.13 -3.53 14.98
N ARG A 204 27.13 -2.73 13.90
CA ARG A 204 26.21 -2.91 12.78
C ARG A 204 26.88 -3.75 11.71
N TYR A 205 26.28 -4.89 11.39
CA TYR A 205 26.79 -5.80 10.36
C TYR A 205 25.93 -5.69 9.10
N THR A 206 26.58 -5.82 7.95
CA THR A 206 25.96 -5.81 6.63
C THR A 206 26.28 -7.12 5.94
N ILE A 207 25.24 -7.85 5.57
CA ILE A 207 25.30 -9.12 4.84
C ILE A 207 24.90 -8.78 3.40
N ALA A 208 25.81 -8.95 2.46
CA ALA A 208 25.53 -8.81 1.04
C ALA A 208 25.70 -10.16 0.32
N VAL A 209 24.89 -10.45 -0.69
CA VAL A 209 25.03 -11.68 -1.50
C VAL A 209 25.13 -11.35 -2.97
N ARG A 210 26.08 -11.99 -3.65
CA ARG A 210 26.35 -11.84 -5.08
C ARG A 210 26.29 -13.21 -5.76
N ALA A 211 25.72 -13.25 -6.96
CA ALA A 211 25.77 -14.41 -7.83
C ALA A 211 26.99 -14.31 -8.79
N GLN A 212 27.89 -15.29 -8.76
CA GLN A 212 28.97 -15.46 -9.73
C GLN A 212 28.60 -16.55 -10.74
N GLY A 213 29.02 -16.37 -12.01
CA GLY A 213 28.66 -17.26 -13.13
C GLY A 213 27.41 -16.84 -13.92
N ALA A 214 26.71 -15.77 -13.49
CA ALA A 214 25.62 -15.16 -14.25
C ALA A 214 26.15 -14.32 -15.43
N LEU A 215 25.65 -14.56 -16.65
CA LEU A 215 25.89 -13.70 -17.82
C LEU A 215 24.98 -12.46 -17.79
N GLY A 216 25.35 -11.49 -16.97
CA GLY A 216 24.66 -10.19 -16.88
C GLY A 216 25.12 -9.42 -15.65
N SER A 217 25.54 -8.16 -15.84
CA SER A 217 25.97 -7.29 -14.75
C SER A 217 25.04 -6.09 -14.56
N ALA A 218 24.92 -5.67 -13.31
CA ALA A 218 24.15 -4.54 -12.78
C ALA A 218 22.65 -4.75 -12.51
N ALA A 219 22.28 -4.55 -11.24
CA ALA A 219 20.90 -4.40 -10.80
C ALA A 219 20.35 -3.02 -11.22
N ARG A 220 19.24 -2.98 -11.96
CA ARG A 220 18.35 -1.82 -12.07
C ARG A 220 16.89 -2.24 -12.17
N GLY A 221 16.18 -2.21 -11.04
CA GLY A 221 14.74 -2.39 -10.99
C GLY A 221 14.17 -1.93 -9.64
N PRO A 222 13.21 -0.98 -9.59
CA PRO A 222 12.60 -0.53 -8.35
C PRO A 222 11.50 -1.52 -7.90
N ARG A 223 11.92 -2.75 -7.53
CA ARG A 223 11.11 -3.77 -6.84
C ARG A 223 12.02 -4.82 -6.19
N SER A 224 12.10 -4.79 -4.86
CA SER A 224 12.44 -5.93 -3.97
C SER A 224 13.61 -6.86 -4.36
N ALA A 225 14.79 -6.31 -4.70
CA ALA A 225 16.04 -7.07 -4.72
C ALA A 225 16.94 -6.65 -3.53
N ARG A 226 16.68 -7.19 -2.33
CA ARG A 226 17.60 -7.02 -1.19
C ARG A 226 18.70 -8.07 -1.26
N SER A 227 19.68 -7.81 -2.13
CA SER A 227 21.01 -8.43 -2.09
C SER A 227 21.87 -7.92 -0.94
N VAL A 228 21.31 -7.07 -0.04
CA VAL A 228 21.96 -6.51 1.14
C VAL A 228 20.96 -6.44 2.30
N VAL A 229 21.36 -6.93 3.48
CA VAL A 229 20.63 -6.88 4.75
C VAL A 229 21.55 -6.26 5.82
N SER A 230 21.08 -5.27 6.57
CA SER A 230 21.76 -4.83 7.80
C SER A 230 21.15 -5.50 9.02
N VAL A 231 21.98 -6.07 9.87
CA VAL A 231 21.62 -6.53 11.22
C VAL A 231 22.39 -5.70 12.24
N ASN A 232 21.78 -5.48 13.40
CA ASN A 232 22.47 -4.89 14.55
C ASN A 232 22.90 -6.04 15.47
N VAL A 233 24.12 -5.96 15.99
CA VAL A 233 24.52 -6.74 17.16
C VAL A 233 24.70 -5.72 18.26
N GLY A 234 23.66 -5.58 19.06
CA GLY A 234 23.72 -4.82 20.29
C GLY A 234 23.77 -5.81 21.44
N CYS A 235 24.37 -5.43 22.56
CA CYS A 235 23.70 -5.87 23.78
C CYS A 235 22.29 -5.25 23.75
N PRO A 236 21.22 -6.04 23.90
CA PRO A 236 19.89 -5.47 24.02
C PRO A 236 19.92 -4.47 25.17
N GLY A 237 19.42 -3.27 24.94
CA GLY A 237 19.15 -2.35 26.04
C GLY A 237 18.07 -2.97 26.95
N PRO A 238 18.01 -2.59 28.22
CA PRO A 238 17.06 -3.16 29.18
C PRO A 238 15.61 -3.09 28.68
N THR A 239 14.88 -4.19 28.80
CA THR A 239 13.47 -4.24 28.38
C THR A 239 12.61 -3.44 29.34
N ILE A 240 11.99 -2.36 28.85
CA ILE A 240 10.97 -1.62 29.60
C ILE A 240 9.60 -2.31 29.39
N VAL A 241 9.07 -2.95 30.43
CA VAL A 241 7.77 -3.62 30.47
C VAL A 241 6.63 -2.60 30.48
N LYS A 242 6.80 -1.54 31.28
CA LYS A 242 5.84 -0.45 31.52
C LYS A 242 6.63 0.84 31.79
N PRO A 243 6.16 2.02 31.37
CA PRO A 243 5.17 2.22 30.32
C PRO A 243 5.75 1.79 28.96
N ARG A 244 4.90 1.65 27.94
CA ARG A 244 5.35 1.29 26.57
C ARG A 244 5.71 2.53 25.76
N HIS A 245 6.43 2.36 24.64
CA HIS A 245 6.55 3.44 23.65
C HIS A 245 5.14 3.87 23.19
N GLY A 246 4.93 5.18 23.07
CA GLY A 246 3.65 5.79 22.73
C GLY A 246 2.64 5.85 23.88
N ALA A 247 2.91 5.24 25.03
CA ALA A 247 1.94 5.20 26.12
C ALA A 247 1.62 6.59 26.68
N ILE A 248 0.34 6.83 26.95
CA ILE A 248 -0.11 7.99 27.70
C ILE A 248 -0.01 7.69 29.18
N VAL A 249 0.70 8.54 29.90
CA VAL A 249 1.03 8.35 31.31
C VAL A 249 0.60 9.55 32.14
N SER A 250 0.39 9.38 33.44
CA SER A 250 0.11 10.52 34.32
C SER A 250 1.40 11.35 34.54
N ARG A 251 1.32 12.46 35.29
CA ARG A 251 2.53 13.20 35.71
C ARG A 251 3.40 12.39 36.67
N GLU A 252 2.81 11.38 37.29
CA GLU A 252 3.46 10.28 38.00
C GLU A 252 3.44 9.00 37.15
N ILE A 253 4.58 8.33 37.05
CA ILE A 253 4.74 7.11 36.23
C ILE A 253 5.56 6.07 36.99
N GLU A 254 5.25 4.81 36.75
CA GLU A 254 6.09 3.68 37.14
C GLU A 254 6.76 3.12 35.89
N VAL A 255 8.09 3.04 35.92
CA VAL A 255 8.90 2.35 34.92
C VAL A 255 9.27 0.98 35.47
N GLU A 256 8.74 -0.07 34.86
CA GLU A 256 8.97 -1.48 35.18
C GLU A 256 9.88 -2.08 34.11
N LEU A 257 10.87 -2.86 34.52
CA LEU A 257 11.88 -3.47 33.65
C LEU A 257 11.95 -4.98 33.90
N GLU A 258 12.32 -5.76 32.88
CA GLU A 258 12.53 -7.22 33.05
C GLU A 258 13.77 -7.54 33.90
N GLU A 259 14.72 -6.59 33.99
CA GLU A 259 15.99 -6.72 34.70
C GLU A 259 16.36 -5.39 35.40
N GLU A 260 17.33 -5.40 36.31
CA GLU A 260 17.80 -4.17 36.95
C GLU A 260 18.59 -3.29 35.95
N ALA A 261 18.17 -2.04 35.81
CA ALA A 261 18.79 -1.07 34.92
C ALA A 261 18.67 0.37 35.46
N CYS A 262 19.46 1.28 34.90
CA CYS A 262 19.34 2.71 35.19
C CYS A 262 18.42 3.40 34.17
N VAL A 263 17.39 4.10 34.64
CA VAL A 263 16.44 4.86 33.85
C VAL A 263 16.65 6.36 34.04
N SER A 264 16.89 7.07 32.94
CA SER A 264 16.99 8.52 32.87
C SER A 264 15.77 9.14 32.18
N ILE A 265 15.13 10.09 32.86
CA ILE A 265 14.00 10.89 32.36
C ILE A 265 14.26 12.36 32.66
N ASN A 266 14.29 13.20 31.63
CA ASN A 266 14.54 14.65 31.75
C ASN A 266 15.78 15.02 32.60
N GLY A 267 16.81 14.17 32.62
CA GLY A 267 18.03 14.36 33.40
C GLY A 267 17.98 13.84 34.84
N VAL A 268 16.84 13.32 35.29
CA VAL A 268 16.72 12.57 36.55
C VAL A 268 16.97 11.09 36.28
N GLU A 269 17.95 10.51 36.95
CA GLU A 269 18.31 9.10 36.82
C GLU A 269 17.99 8.31 38.10
N LYS A 270 17.49 7.08 37.94
CA LYS A 270 17.21 6.12 39.02
C LYS A 270 17.51 4.70 38.51
N CYS A 271 18.02 3.80 39.36
CA CYS A 271 18.34 2.43 38.95
C CYS A 271 17.60 1.38 39.80
N GLY A 272 17.18 0.28 39.16
CA GLY A 272 16.40 -0.81 39.74
C GLY A 272 15.46 -1.45 38.70
N SER A 273 14.59 -2.37 39.12
CA SER A 273 13.61 -3.04 38.23
C SER A 273 12.21 -2.43 38.23
N LEU A 274 11.85 -1.66 39.26
CA LEU A 274 10.60 -0.89 39.35
C LEU A 274 10.87 0.51 39.92
N LEU A 275 10.58 1.55 39.13
CA LEU A 275 11.06 2.91 39.36
C LEU A 275 9.95 3.95 39.18
N SER A 276 9.60 4.66 40.25
CA SER A 276 8.59 5.73 40.19
C SER A 276 9.23 7.09 39.86
N PHE A 277 8.65 7.83 38.92
CA PHE A 277 8.99 9.21 38.58
C PHE A 277 7.75 10.09 38.72
N ALA A 278 7.93 11.34 39.14
CA ALA A 278 6.85 12.29 39.43
C ALA A 278 7.12 13.65 38.77
N ASP A 279 6.15 14.56 38.85
CA ASP A 279 6.21 15.94 38.35
C ASP A 279 6.56 16.11 36.86
N LEU A 280 6.44 15.05 36.06
CA LEU A 280 6.83 15.09 34.64
C LEU A 280 6.10 16.22 33.89
N PRO A 281 6.79 16.97 33.01
CA PRO A 281 6.16 18.02 32.22
C PRO A 281 5.14 17.40 31.26
N PRO A 282 3.98 18.06 31.01
CA PRO A 282 2.99 17.56 30.07
C PRO A 282 3.53 17.53 28.63
N GLY A 283 3.05 16.59 27.83
CA GLY A 283 3.53 16.34 26.48
C GLY A 283 4.60 15.25 26.42
N ARG A 284 5.35 15.19 25.31
CA ARG A 284 6.22 14.05 25.02
C ARG A 284 7.49 14.05 25.86
N VAL A 285 7.72 12.95 26.59
CA VAL A 285 8.90 12.70 27.42
C VAL A 285 9.62 11.45 26.93
N ALA A 286 10.96 11.50 26.89
CA ALA A 286 11.79 10.34 26.58
C ALA A 286 12.20 9.61 27.87
N ILE A 287 12.07 8.30 27.86
CA ILE A 287 12.52 7.39 28.93
C ILE A 287 13.69 6.59 28.35
N ARG A 288 14.87 6.71 28.97
CA ARG A 288 16.10 6.05 28.55
C ARG A 288 16.51 5.02 29.61
N ALA A 289 16.42 3.74 29.33
CA ALA A 289 16.89 2.68 30.22
C ALA A 289 18.25 2.15 29.74
N SER A 290 19.21 1.95 30.63
CA SER A 290 20.56 1.50 30.28
C SER A 290 21.22 0.61 31.32
N THR A 291 22.02 -0.34 30.82
CA THR A 291 22.90 -1.21 31.62
C THR A 291 24.27 -1.23 30.93
N GLY A 292 25.27 -0.57 31.55
CA GLY A 292 26.55 -0.30 30.88
C GLY A 292 26.35 0.57 29.63
N ASP A 293 26.96 0.17 28.50
CA ASP A 293 26.82 0.85 27.20
C ASP A 293 25.50 0.53 26.47
N CYS A 294 24.68 -0.37 27.01
CA CYS A 294 23.46 -0.87 26.39
C CYS A 294 22.28 0.07 26.69
N LEU A 295 21.56 0.55 25.67
CA LEU A 295 20.53 1.60 25.81
C LEU A 295 19.22 1.26 25.09
N THR A 296 18.11 1.27 25.83
CA THR A 296 16.74 1.31 25.33
C THR A 296 16.19 2.73 25.47
N THR A 297 15.58 3.29 24.42
CA THR A 297 14.83 4.55 24.54
C THR A 297 13.40 4.37 24.06
N ILE A 298 12.45 4.67 24.94
CA ILE A 298 11.04 4.82 24.58
C ILE A 298 10.62 6.28 24.72
N SER A 299 9.48 6.63 24.15
CA SER A 299 8.83 7.93 24.38
C SER A 299 7.42 7.71 24.88
N VAL A 300 6.99 8.52 25.82
CA VAL A 300 5.63 8.55 26.38
C VAL A 300 5.04 9.94 26.22
N ASP A 301 3.71 10.05 26.29
CA ASP A 301 3.03 11.35 26.34
C ASP A 301 2.41 11.54 27.74
N VAL A 302 2.90 12.55 28.47
CA VAL A 302 2.46 12.85 29.83
C VAL A 302 1.18 13.66 29.75
N ARG A 303 0.10 13.18 30.37
CA ARG A 303 -1.21 13.85 30.35
C ARG A 303 -1.09 15.31 30.75
N SER A 304 -1.44 16.18 29.80
CA SER A 304 -1.91 17.53 30.12
C SER A 304 -3.30 17.43 30.78
N PRO A 305 -3.65 18.30 31.75
CA PRO A 305 -5.01 18.37 32.34
C PRO A 305 -6.15 18.59 31.32
N ILE A 306 -5.81 18.91 30.07
CA ILE A 306 -6.75 19.10 28.94
C ILE A 306 -7.14 17.76 28.27
N ARG A 307 -6.41 16.65 28.54
CA ARG A 307 -6.52 15.37 27.81
C ARG A 307 -7.26 14.22 28.54
N ASP A 308 -8.20 14.53 29.44
CA ASP A 308 -9.19 13.53 29.88
C ASP A 308 -10.36 13.49 28.88
N TYR A 309 -10.24 12.65 27.86
CA TYR A 309 -11.32 12.28 26.95
C TYR A 309 -11.39 10.77 26.73
N GLU A 310 -12.61 10.28 26.56
CA GLU A 310 -12.92 8.90 26.21
C GLU A 310 -12.35 8.59 24.81
N ARG A 311 -11.58 7.51 24.69
CA ARG A 311 -10.96 7.10 23.42
C ARG A 311 -12.03 6.56 22.47
N PRO A 312 -11.99 6.89 21.17
CA PRO A 312 -12.94 6.34 20.21
C PRO A 312 -12.70 4.85 20.00
N LEU A 313 -13.77 4.12 19.72
CA LEU A 313 -13.68 2.74 19.25
C LEU A 313 -13.04 2.74 17.86
N LEU A 314 -11.90 2.05 17.71
CA LEU A 314 -11.21 1.96 16.43
C LEU A 314 -11.90 0.91 15.58
N VAL A 315 -12.30 1.27 14.36
CA VAL A 315 -13.10 0.40 13.49
C VAL A 315 -12.44 0.25 12.13
N THR A 316 -12.44 -0.96 11.61
CA THR A 316 -12.01 -1.27 10.25
C THR A 316 -12.83 -2.42 9.67
N ALA A 317 -12.72 -2.66 8.37
CA ALA A 317 -13.25 -3.87 7.75
C ALA A 317 -12.34 -4.34 6.63
N ALA A 318 -12.28 -5.66 6.44
CA ALA A 318 -11.38 -6.29 5.49
C ALA A 318 -12.06 -7.48 4.81
N SER A 319 -11.74 -7.69 3.54
CA SER A 319 -12.02 -8.93 2.82
C SER A 319 -10.81 -9.86 2.86
N GLU A 320 -11.00 -11.11 2.44
CA GLU A 320 -9.94 -12.13 2.36
C GLU A 320 -8.64 -11.61 1.72
N ARG A 321 -8.73 -10.82 0.63
CA ARG A 321 -7.59 -10.19 -0.05
C ARG A 321 -6.71 -9.35 0.88
N TYR A 322 -7.31 -8.64 1.85
CA TYR A 322 -6.58 -7.77 2.79
C TYR A 322 -5.83 -8.60 3.85
N VAL A 323 -6.35 -9.76 4.24
CA VAL A 323 -5.67 -10.68 5.17
C VAL A 323 -4.54 -11.43 4.46
N GLN A 324 -4.78 -11.93 3.24
CA GLN A 324 -3.78 -12.62 2.42
C GLN A 324 -2.61 -11.70 2.07
N ARG A 325 -2.88 -10.44 1.69
CA ARG A 325 -1.84 -9.41 1.43
C ARG A 325 -1.30 -8.74 2.70
N ARG A 326 -1.57 -9.29 3.90
CA ARG A 326 -1.07 -8.82 5.21
C ARG A 326 -1.34 -7.33 5.48
N MET A 327 -2.36 -6.74 4.85
CA MET A 327 -2.70 -5.32 5.02
C MET A 327 -3.37 -5.10 6.39
N LEU A 328 -4.37 -5.94 6.70
CA LEU A 328 -5.06 -5.89 7.98
C LEU A 328 -4.09 -6.15 9.14
N ASP A 329 -3.23 -7.18 9.02
CA ASP A 329 -2.15 -7.47 9.98
C ASP A 329 -1.30 -6.23 10.29
N ASN A 330 -0.99 -5.44 9.27
CA ASN A 330 -0.13 -4.26 9.40
C ASN A 330 -0.86 -3.09 10.06
N LEU A 331 -2.13 -2.85 9.72
CA LEU A 331 -2.96 -1.87 10.42
C LEU A 331 -3.06 -2.23 11.90
N VAL A 332 -3.51 -3.46 12.20
CA VAL A 332 -3.70 -3.93 13.59
C VAL A 332 -2.37 -3.93 14.35
N GLY A 333 -1.27 -4.39 13.75
CA GLY A 333 0.06 -4.29 14.36
C GLY A 333 0.50 -2.85 14.65
N SER A 334 0.20 -1.90 13.76
CA SER A 334 0.51 -0.48 13.98
C SER A 334 -0.30 0.13 15.11
N LEU A 335 -1.57 -0.27 15.24
CA LEU A 335 -2.44 0.14 16.35
C LEU A 335 -2.05 -0.56 17.66
N HIS A 336 -1.59 -1.80 17.63
CA HIS A 336 -1.03 -2.46 18.83
C HIS A 336 0.25 -1.81 19.34
N PHE A 337 1.02 -1.17 18.46
CA PHE A 337 2.22 -0.44 18.82
C PHE A 337 1.90 0.97 19.33
N TRP A 338 1.18 1.77 18.54
CA TRP A 338 0.90 3.18 18.86
C TRP A 338 -0.31 3.40 19.77
N GLU A 339 -1.29 2.50 19.74
CA GLU A 339 -2.56 2.56 20.47
C GLU A 339 -2.80 1.30 21.34
N PRO A 340 -1.84 0.87 22.18
CA PRO A 340 -1.85 -0.45 22.85
C PRO A 340 -2.99 -0.68 23.85
N SER A 341 -3.77 0.36 24.16
CA SER A 341 -4.93 0.31 25.08
C SER A 341 -6.28 0.50 24.37
N SER A 342 -6.30 0.53 23.04
CA SER A 342 -7.52 0.71 22.24
C SER A 342 -8.05 -0.64 21.74
N THR A 343 -9.33 -0.91 21.96
CA THR A 343 -10.03 -2.03 21.32
C THR A 343 -10.23 -1.73 19.83
N ILE A 344 -9.95 -2.73 18.98
CA ILE A 344 -10.06 -2.63 17.52
C ILE A 344 -11.20 -3.54 17.06
N VAL A 345 -12.24 -2.97 16.45
CA VAL A 345 -13.31 -3.75 15.80
C VAL A 345 -12.97 -3.97 14.34
N VAL A 346 -12.92 -5.24 13.94
CA VAL A 346 -12.80 -5.66 12.54
C VAL A 346 -14.15 -6.19 12.09
N TYR A 347 -14.71 -5.64 11.02
CA TYR A 347 -15.86 -6.25 10.34
C TYR A 347 -15.39 -7.21 9.23
N ASP A 348 -15.89 -8.44 9.29
CA ASP A 348 -15.61 -9.53 8.34
C ASP A 348 -16.40 -9.30 7.03
N LEU A 349 -15.68 -9.02 5.93
CA LEU A 349 -16.27 -8.83 4.59
C LEU A 349 -16.19 -10.12 3.73
N GLY A 350 -16.14 -11.31 4.35
CA GLY A 350 -16.03 -12.60 3.68
C GLY A 350 -14.63 -13.21 3.77
N PHE A 351 -14.16 -13.46 4.99
CA PHE A 351 -12.94 -14.22 5.27
C PHE A 351 -13.12 -15.72 5.02
N SER A 352 -12.03 -16.38 4.64
CA SER A 352 -11.92 -17.83 4.72
C SER A 352 -11.94 -18.30 6.19
N PRO A 353 -12.35 -19.55 6.49
CA PRO A 353 -12.29 -20.08 7.85
C PRO A 353 -10.90 -19.99 8.50
N ALA A 354 -9.83 -20.09 7.69
CA ALA A 354 -8.45 -19.92 8.13
C ALA A 354 -8.11 -18.46 8.49
N SER A 355 -8.49 -17.49 7.64
CA SER A 355 -8.34 -16.06 7.93
C SER A 355 -9.16 -15.62 9.15
N ARG A 356 -10.40 -16.10 9.28
CA ARG A 356 -11.24 -15.86 10.45
C ARG A 356 -10.61 -16.39 11.73
N SER A 357 -10.16 -17.65 11.72
CA SER A 357 -9.47 -18.28 12.85
C SER A 357 -8.14 -17.60 13.22
N LYS A 358 -7.47 -16.96 12.24
CA LYS A 358 -6.27 -16.15 12.48
C LYS A 358 -6.60 -14.84 13.18
N VAL A 359 -7.62 -14.11 12.71
CA VAL A 359 -8.03 -12.81 13.27
C VAL A 359 -8.62 -12.97 14.69
N LEU A 360 -9.38 -14.03 14.94
CA LEU A 360 -9.95 -14.33 16.27
C LEU A 360 -8.91 -14.57 17.37
N ARG A 361 -7.64 -14.82 17.03
CA ARG A 361 -6.55 -14.96 18.01
C ARG A 361 -5.84 -13.64 18.33
N TRP A 362 -6.21 -12.53 17.70
CA TRP A 362 -5.55 -11.24 17.95
C TRP A 362 -6.06 -10.63 19.25
N ARG A 363 -5.13 -10.22 20.12
CA ARG A 363 -5.45 -9.55 21.39
C ARG A 363 -6.02 -8.16 21.12
N ASP A 364 -6.95 -7.72 21.96
CA ASP A 364 -7.61 -6.41 21.88
C ASP A 364 -8.38 -6.17 20.55
N VAL A 365 -8.68 -7.24 19.81
CA VAL A 365 -9.44 -7.23 18.55
C VAL A 365 -10.79 -7.93 18.72
N GLU A 366 -11.87 -7.24 18.36
CA GLU A 366 -13.22 -7.81 18.25
C GLU A 366 -13.55 -8.07 16.78
N LEU A 367 -13.87 -9.31 16.40
CA LEU A 367 -14.32 -9.64 15.05
C LEU A 367 -15.85 -9.66 14.99
N ARG A 368 -16.44 -8.82 14.13
CA ARG A 368 -17.89 -8.73 13.92
C ARG A 368 -18.30 -9.18 12.52
N ASP A 369 -19.40 -9.90 12.43
CA ASP A 369 -19.98 -10.32 11.15
C ASP A 369 -20.76 -9.18 10.50
N LEU A 370 -20.55 -8.97 9.20
CA LEU A 370 -21.19 -7.89 8.45
C LEU A 370 -22.71 -8.03 8.38
N ALA A 371 -23.25 -9.20 8.03
CA ALA A 371 -24.70 -9.34 7.84
C ALA A 371 -25.53 -9.05 9.11
N PRO A 372 -25.16 -9.55 10.31
CA PRO A 372 -25.80 -9.12 11.56
C PRO A 372 -25.69 -7.62 11.83
N ALA A 373 -24.59 -6.96 11.45
CA ALA A 373 -24.43 -5.52 11.62
C ALA A 373 -25.35 -4.72 10.69
N VAL A 374 -25.44 -5.11 9.42
CA VAL A 374 -26.40 -4.52 8.46
C VAL A 374 -27.83 -4.68 8.97
N GLN A 375 -28.20 -5.90 9.39
CA GLN A 375 -29.53 -6.20 9.90
C GLN A 375 -29.89 -5.36 11.15
N ARG A 376 -28.93 -5.09 12.06
CA ARG A 376 -29.14 -4.23 13.24
C ARG A 376 -29.33 -2.75 12.91
N VAL A 377 -28.78 -2.28 11.80
CA VAL A 377 -28.82 -0.86 11.40
C VAL A 377 -29.98 -0.56 10.46
N LEU A 378 -30.25 -1.42 9.50
CA LEU A 378 -31.28 -1.20 8.46
C LEU A 378 -32.62 -1.91 8.76
N ASN A 379 -32.66 -2.86 9.68
CA ASN A 379 -33.75 -3.84 9.88
C ASN A 379 -34.03 -4.76 8.66
N GLU A 380 -33.12 -4.77 7.70
CA GLU A 380 -33.08 -5.65 6.53
C GLU A 380 -31.62 -5.85 6.12
N THR A 381 -31.36 -6.76 5.17
CA THR A 381 -30.01 -7.02 4.65
C THR A 381 -29.99 -6.97 3.12
N PRO A 382 -29.92 -5.76 2.51
CA PRO A 382 -29.95 -5.62 1.05
C PRO A 382 -28.70 -6.23 0.41
N PRO A 383 -28.78 -7.06 -0.65
CA PRO A 383 -27.64 -7.88 -1.08
C PRO A 383 -26.35 -7.12 -1.43
N HIS A 384 -26.45 -5.89 -1.96
CA HIS A 384 -25.28 -5.07 -2.28
C HIS A 384 -24.51 -4.61 -1.03
N THR A 385 -25.17 -4.46 0.12
CA THR A 385 -24.52 -4.07 1.38
C THR A 385 -23.56 -5.13 1.92
N LEU A 386 -23.71 -6.39 1.49
CA LEU A 386 -22.78 -7.48 1.81
C LEU A 386 -21.62 -7.62 0.82
N GLN A 387 -21.70 -6.93 -0.34
CA GLN A 387 -20.69 -7.01 -1.38
C GLN A 387 -19.59 -5.97 -1.10
N ALA A 388 -18.39 -6.42 -0.75
CA ALA A 388 -17.26 -5.52 -0.47
C ALA A 388 -16.91 -4.56 -1.64
N SER A 389 -17.24 -4.94 -2.88
CA SER A 389 -17.06 -4.12 -4.09
C SER A 389 -18.04 -2.95 -4.21
N SER A 390 -19.18 -2.97 -3.52
CA SER A 390 -20.16 -1.87 -3.55
C SER A 390 -19.78 -0.69 -2.66
N TYR A 391 -18.90 -0.93 -1.67
CA TYR A 391 -18.53 -0.03 -0.56
C TYR A 391 -19.69 0.38 0.38
N ALA A 392 -20.92 -0.08 0.13
CA ALA A 392 -22.11 0.31 0.89
C ALA A 392 -22.03 -0.08 2.38
N PHE A 393 -21.26 -1.12 2.73
CA PHE A 393 -21.08 -1.54 4.13
C PHE A 393 -20.48 -0.45 5.03
N LYS A 394 -19.63 0.47 4.51
CA LYS A 394 -18.73 1.28 5.35
C LYS A 394 -19.48 2.15 6.36
N MET A 395 -20.44 2.96 5.89
CA MET A 395 -21.19 3.86 6.79
C MET A 395 -22.20 3.09 7.66
N ILE A 396 -22.65 1.92 7.20
CA ILE A 396 -23.51 1.01 7.98
C ILE A 396 -22.74 0.47 9.19
N VAL A 397 -21.50 -0.01 9.01
CA VAL A 397 -20.69 -0.55 10.13
C VAL A 397 -20.17 0.54 11.07
N VAL A 398 -19.92 1.77 10.58
CA VAL A 398 -19.68 2.95 11.44
C VAL A 398 -20.91 3.22 12.31
N GLN A 399 -22.12 3.19 11.73
CA GLN A 399 -23.37 3.37 12.46
C GLN A 399 -23.65 2.24 13.47
N ASP A 400 -23.30 0.98 13.17
CA ASP A 400 -23.40 -0.16 14.09
C ASP A 400 -22.42 -0.02 15.26
N ALA A 401 -21.16 0.33 15.00
CA ALA A 401 -20.15 0.55 16.04
C ALA A 401 -20.51 1.69 17.00
N LEU A 402 -21.13 2.77 16.49
CA LEU A 402 -21.60 3.92 17.29
C LEU A 402 -22.78 3.57 18.20
N ARG A 403 -23.39 2.37 18.08
CA ARG A 403 -24.36 1.85 19.06
C ARG A 403 -23.70 1.35 20.35
N THR A 404 -22.40 1.03 20.29
CA THR A 404 -21.61 0.44 21.38
C THR A 404 -20.55 1.37 21.96
N ALA A 405 -20.36 2.56 21.39
CA ALA A 405 -19.33 3.51 21.81
C ALA A 405 -19.78 4.96 21.62
N ARG A 406 -19.35 5.85 22.52
CA ARG A 406 -19.62 7.30 22.44
C ARG A 406 -19.00 7.96 21.21
N SER A 407 -17.88 7.43 20.73
CA SER A 407 -17.27 7.87 19.48
C SER A 407 -16.57 6.71 18.77
N VAL A 408 -16.47 6.82 17.45
CA VAL A 408 -15.90 5.83 16.54
C VAL A 408 -14.87 6.51 15.66
N LEU A 409 -13.76 5.84 15.36
CA LEU A 409 -12.83 6.22 14.31
C LEU A 409 -12.66 5.07 13.32
N TRP A 410 -13.24 5.21 12.13
CA TRP A 410 -12.99 4.34 10.98
C TRP A 410 -11.58 4.57 10.43
N ILE A 411 -10.88 3.48 10.13
CA ILE A 411 -9.60 3.47 9.41
C ILE A 411 -9.66 2.35 8.35
N ASP A 412 -9.47 2.67 7.07
CA ASP A 412 -9.40 1.67 5.99
C ASP A 412 -8.29 0.63 6.26
N ALA A 413 -8.59 -0.67 6.07
CA ALA A 413 -7.69 -1.80 6.38
C ALA A 413 -6.37 -1.88 5.59
N ASN A 414 -6.10 -0.90 4.70
CA ASN A 414 -4.81 -0.72 4.02
C ASN A 414 -3.92 0.36 4.66
N CYS A 415 -4.34 1.00 5.76
CA CYS A 415 -3.56 2.04 6.43
C CYS A 415 -2.56 1.49 7.46
N GLU A 416 -1.73 2.37 8.00
CA GLU A 416 -0.98 2.16 9.24
C GLU A 416 -0.90 3.46 10.05
N ALA A 417 -0.93 3.33 11.38
CA ALA A 417 -0.54 4.39 12.29
C ALA A 417 0.98 4.53 12.30
N ARG A 418 1.47 5.77 12.33
CA ARG A 418 2.90 6.12 12.35
C ARG A 418 3.31 6.91 13.61
N ARG A 419 2.33 7.21 14.47
CA ARG A 419 2.38 7.97 15.72
C ARG A 419 1.17 7.62 16.59
N PRO A 420 1.14 8.00 17.88
CA PRO A 420 -0.10 8.08 18.64
C PRO A 420 -1.11 9.02 17.95
N LEU A 421 -2.38 8.67 18.06
CA LEU A 421 -3.54 9.31 17.41
C LEU A 421 -4.25 10.31 18.33
N ASP A 422 -3.63 10.71 19.44
CA ASP A 422 -4.21 11.67 20.40
C ASP A 422 -4.74 12.95 19.76
N ASP A 423 -3.97 13.56 18.86
CA ASP A 423 -4.38 14.78 18.19
C ASP A 423 -5.58 14.52 17.24
N VAL A 424 -5.70 13.30 16.69
CA VAL A 424 -6.88 12.85 15.92
C VAL A 424 -8.10 12.70 16.83
N PHE A 425 -7.93 12.08 18.01
CA PHE A 425 -9.01 11.90 18.99
C PHE A 425 -9.48 13.23 19.58
N HIS A 426 -8.55 14.17 19.80
CA HIS A 426 -8.86 15.52 20.24
C HIS A 426 -9.65 16.30 19.18
N LEU A 427 -9.20 16.28 17.92
CA LEU A 427 -9.93 16.89 16.79
C LEU A 427 -11.32 16.27 16.60
N LEU A 428 -11.43 14.94 16.70
CA LEU A 428 -12.69 14.21 16.64
C LEU A 428 -13.66 14.67 17.73
N ARG A 429 -13.19 14.79 18.98
CA ARG A 429 -14.00 15.30 20.09
C ARG A 429 -14.45 16.74 19.86
N ASP A 430 -13.52 17.61 19.48
CA ASP A 430 -13.73 19.06 19.36
C ASP A 430 -14.71 19.40 18.22
N LYS A 431 -14.47 18.87 17.02
CA LYS A 431 -15.35 19.06 15.87
C LYS A 431 -16.60 18.15 15.86
N GLY A 432 -16.65 17.16 16.75
CA GLY A 432 -17.67 16.09 16.75
C GLY A 432 -17.56 15.08 15.59
N HIS A 433 -16.56 15.25 14.72
CA HIS A 433 -16.25 14.39 13.56
C HIS A 433 -14.78 14.53 13.17
N PHE A 434 -14.26 13.57 12.40
CA PHE A 434 -12.92 13.65 11.82
C PHE A 434 -12.92 13.15 10.38
N LEU A 435 -12.43 13.98 9.46
CA LEU A 435 -12.31 13.70 8.03
C LEU A 435 -11.01 14.35 7.53
N VAL A 436 -10.46 13.86 6.43
CA VAL A 436 -9.23 14.39 5.81
C VAL A 436 -9.51 14.79 4.36
N GLU A 437 -8.92 15.89 3.91
CA GLU A 437 -9.09 16.38 2.54
C GLU A 437 -8.39 15.48 1.51
N HIS A 438 -9.12 15.16 0.44
CA HIS A 438 -8.65 14.50 -0.75
C HIS A 438 -7.98 15.52 -1.69
N PRO A 439 -6.86 15.19 -2.39
CA PRO A 439 -6.09 16.17 -3.18
C PRO A 439 -6.82 16.88 -4.35
N TYR A 440 -8.03 16.44 -4.69
CA TYR A 440 -8.84 16.98 -5.78
C TYR A 440 -10.18 17.47 -5.24
N ARG A 441 -10.56 18.71 -5.54
CA ARG A 441 -11.82 19.36 -5.12
C ARG A 441 -13.09 18.60 -5.57
N PHE A 442 -14.23 18.99 -5.02
CA PHE A 442 -15.56 18.46 -5.33
C PHE A 442 -16.48 19.55 -5.94
N PRO A 443 -17.44 19.21 -6.81
CA PRO A 443 -17.60 17.96 -7.56
C PRO A 443 -16.71 17.95 -8.81
N THR A 444 -16.59 16.77 -9.43
CA THR A 444 -15.87 16.53 -10.70
C THR A 444 -16.44 15.26 -11.33
N THR A 445 -16.60 15.22 -12.65
CA THR A 445 -17.10 14.00 -13.34
C THR A 445 -16.11 12.83 -13.33
N GLN A 446 -14.84 13.08 -13.02
CA GLN A 446 -13.78 12.06 -12.89
C GLN A 446 -13.94 11.21 -11.60
N PHE A 447 -14.52 11.78 -10.55
CA PHE A 447 -14.61 11.12 -9.24
C PHE A 447 -16.04 11.07 -8.68
N HIS A 448 -16.98 11.79 -9.28
CA HIS A 448 -18.33 11.98 -8.75
C HIS A 448 -19.34 11.82 -9.90
N HIS A 449 -20.02 10.67 -9.93
CA HIS A 449 -21.02 10.43 -10.97
C HIS A 449 -22.18 11.44 -10.84
N PRO A 450 -22.54 12.20 -11.89
CA PRO A 450 -23.52 13.29 -11.78
C PRO A 450 -24.87 12.86 -11.22
N ALA A 451 -25.31 11.63 -11.52
CA ALA A 451 -26.56 11.10 -10.98
C ALA A 451 -26.55 10.95 -9.45
N ALA A 452 -25.44 10.52 -8.83
CA ALA A 452 -25.36 10.43 -7.37
C ALA A 452 -25.34 11.81 -6.71
N VAL A 453 -24.64 12.78 -7.33
CA VAL A 453 -24.57 14.17 -6.83
C VAL A 453 -25.95 14.83 -6.87
N SER A 454 -26.69 14.68 -7.97
CA SER A 454 -28.02 15.27 -8.13
C SER A 454 -29.12 14.54 -7.34
N GLN A 455 -29.08 13.20 -7.26
CA GLN A 455 -30.00 12.39 -6.44
C GLN A 455 -29.93 12.78 -4.95
N LEU A 456 -28.73 13.13 -4.46
CA LEU A 456 -28.51 13.60 -3.09
C LEU A 456 -28.78 15.09 -2.89
N GLY A 457 -29.26 15.80 -3.91
CA GLY A 457 -29.71 17.20 -3.81
C GLY A 457 -28.60 18.24 -3.79
N CYS A 458 -27.37 17.89 -4.17
CA CYS A 458 -26.28 18.86 -4.30
C CYS A 458 -26.38 19.62 -5.63
N VAL A 459 -26.36 20.96 -5.56
CA VAL A 459 -26.23 21.86 -6.70
C VAL A 459 -25.12 22.86 -6.37
N THR A 460 -23.99 22.78 -7.08
CA THR A 460 -22.79 23.58 -6.84
C THR A 460 -21.93 23.57 -8.11
N GLU A 461 -21.06 24.57 -8.30
CA GLU A 461 -20.12 24.62 -9.43
C GLU A 461 -19.02 23.56 -9.28
N ASP A 462 -18.50 23.03 -10.40
CA ASP A 462 -17.39 22.06 -10.38
C ASP A 462 -16.16 22.63 -9.64
N PHE A 463 -15.46 21.75 -8.90
CA PHE A 463 -14.26 22.07 -8.08
C PHE A 463 -14.46 23.13 -6.98
N SER A 464 -15.68 23.64 -6.74
CA SER A 464 -15.94 24.73 -5.80
C SER A 464 -15.71 24.39 -4.32
N ARG A 465 -15.80 23.12 -3.93
CA ARG A 465 -15.80 22.66 -2.53
C ARG A 465 -14.63 21.74 -2.19
N GLN A 466 -14.28 21.72 -0.92
CA GLN A 466 -13.40 20.72 -0.31
C GLN A 466 -13.97 19.32 -0.56
N HIS A 467 -13.09 18.36 -0.80
CA HIS A 467 -13.46 16.96 -1.01
C HIS A 467 -12.95 16.16 0.18
N CYS A 468 -13.85 15.69 1.03
CA CYS A 468 -13.51 14.88 2.19
C CYS A 468 -13.42 13.40 1.81
N ALA A 469 -12.29 12.76 2.12
CA ALA A 469 -12.07 11.35 1.88
C ALA A 469 -12.69 10.46 2.96
N THR A 470 -13.09 9.23 2.59
CA THR A 470 -13.67 8.23 3.52
C THR A 470 -12.66 7.19 3.99
N THR A 471 -11.36 7.41 3.78
CA THR A 471 -10.28 6.55 4.28
C THR A 471 -10.17 6.61 5.81
N PHE A 472 -10.47 7.78 6.39
CA PHE A 472 -10.62 7.99 7.82
C PHE A 472 -11.96 8.69 8.08
N VAL A 473 -12.82 8.13 8.93
CA VAL A 473 -14.11 8.73 9.29
C VAL A 473 -14.33 8.61 10.78
N GLY A 474 -14.13 9.71 11.51
CA GLY A 474 -14.46 9.80 12.92
C GLY A 474 -15.86 10.38 13.12
N VAL A 475 -16.62 9.80 14.04
CA VAL A 475 -17.97 10.26 14.43
C VAL A 475 -18.13 10.24 15.95
N VAL A 476 -18.65 11.33 16.53
CA VAL A 476 -19.06 11.39 17.95
C VAL A 476 -20.58 11.29 18.06
N GLN A 477 -21.09 10.44 18.94
CA GLN A 477 -22.51 10.27 19.19
C GLN A 477 -23.16 11.59 19.62
N GLY A 478 -24.25 11.97 18.97
CA GLY A 478 -24.97 13.22 19.23
C GLY A 478 -24.30 14.48 18.65
N SER A 479 -23.21 14.36 17.88
CA SER A 479 -22.71 15.47 17.08
C SER A 479 -23.59 15.71 15.84
N TRP A 480 -23.49 16.91 15.25
CA TRP A 480 -24.16 17.26 13.99
C TRP A 480 -23.87 16.24 12.87
N PHE A 481 -22.65 15.67 12.83
CA PHE A 481 -22.31 14.66 11.85
C PHE A 481 -23.05 13.34 12.09
N ALA A 482 -23.23 12.95 13.36
CA ALA A 482 -24.01 11.78 13.73
C ALA A 482 -25.53 11.96 13.56
N THR A 483 -26.05 13.18 13.69
CA THR A 483 -27.48 13.48 13.58
C THR A 483 -27.93 13.79 12.16
N ASP A 484 -27.13 14.53 11.39
CA ASP A 484 -27.57 15.11 10.12
C ASP A 484 -26.89 14.49 8.89
N VAL A 485 -25.65 14.00 9.03
CA VAL A 485 -24.86 13.44 7.91
C VAL A 485 -24.92 11.91 7.87
N LEU A 486 -24.57 11.24 8.97
CA LEU A 486 -24.48 9.77 9.03
C LEU A 486 -25.81 9.06 8.70
N PRO A 487 -27.00 9.52 9.15
CA PRO A 487 -28.25 8.86 8.79
C PRO A 487 -28.58 8.97 7.29
N ARG A 488 -28.20 10.08 6.64
CA ARG A 488 -28.35 10.26 5.19
C ARG A 488 -27.38 9.40 4.40
N LEU A 489 -26.16 9.24 4.90
CA LEU A 489 -25.19 8.30 4.35
C LEU A 489 -25.72 6.86 4.43
N VAL A 490 -26.18 6.43 5.60
CA VAL A 490 -26.76 5.10 5.81
C VAL A 490 -27.99 4.86 4.92
N ALA A 491 -28.85 5.88 4.73
CA ALA A 491 -29.96 5.82 3.79
C ALA A 491 -29.50 5.66 2.33
N CYS A 492 -28.45 6.38 1.91
CA CYS A 492 -27.84 6.19 0.60
C CYS A 492 -27.17 4.82 0.44
N MET A 493 -26.55 4.27 1.50
CA MET A 493 -25.96 2.93 1.44
C MET A 493 -27.02 1.82 1.32
N ARG A 494 -28.24 2.05 1.84
CA ARG A 494 -29.39 1.15 1.70
C ARG A 494 -29.89 1.06 0.26
N ASP A 495 -29.76 2.14 -0.52
CA ASP A 495 -30.14 2.21 -1.93
C ASP A 495 -28.94 1.89 -2.84
N SER A 496 -29.04 0.81 -3.62
CA SER A 496 -27.97 0.41 -4.55
C SER A 496 -27.67 1.47 -5.61
N GLU A 497 -28.67 2.21 -6.09
CA GLU A 497 -28.49 3.22 -7.14
C GLU A 497 -27.94 4.53 -6.58
N CYS A 498 -28.21 4.87 -5.30
CA CYS A 498 -27.58 6.02 -4.65
C CYS A 498 -26.06 5.83 -4.48
N VAL A 499 -25.65 4.65 -3.98
CA VAL A 499 -24.22 4.36 -3.73
C VAL A 499 -23.45 3.97 -5.00
N ASN A 500 -24.09 3.28 -5.96
CA ASN A 500 -23.52 2.92 -7.26
C ASN A 500 -24.56 3.16 -8.37
N PRO A 501 -24.74 4.41 -8.86
CA PRO A 501 -25.72 4.73 -9.89
C PRO A 501 -25.39 4.02 -11.21
N ILE A 502 -26.42 3.78 -12.02
CA ILE A 502 -26.28 3.16 -13.34
C ILE A 502 -25.27 3.96 -14.19
N GLY A 503 -24.28 3.27 -14.75
CA GLY A 503 -23.17 3.87 -15.51
C GLY A 503 -21.96 4.30 -14.67
N SER A 504 -21.99 4.12 -13.34
CA SER A 504 -20.80 4.36 -12.50
C SER A 504 -19.76 3.24 -12.59
N SER A 505 -18.48 3.64 -12.55
CA SER A 505 -17.32 2.77 -12.45
C SER A 505 -16.26 3.42 -11.55
N ARG A 506 -15.10 2.77 -11.38
CA ARG A 506 -13.94 3.38 -10.70
C ARG A 506 -13.22 4.44 -11.55
N ASP A 507 -13.70 4.72 -12.75
CA ASP A 507 -13.16 5.75 -13.66
C ASP A 507 -13.91 7.09 -13.54
N ASN A 508 -15.14 7.08 -13.00
CA ASN A 508 -16.00 8.26 -12.86
C ASN A 508 -16.68 8.42 -11.47
N HIS A 509 -16.53 7.46 -10.53
CA HIS A 509 -17.27 7.46 -9.26
C HIS A 509 -16.47 6.95 -8.06
N ARG A 510 -16.79 7.43 -6.86
CA ARG A 510 -16.11 7.08 -5.58
C ARG A 510 -17.09 6.65 -4.49
N GLN A 511 -18.24 6.08 -4.86
CA GLN A 511 -19.16 5.38 -3.95
C GLN A 511 -19.56 6.25 -2.73
N GLU A 512 -19.32 5.75 -1.51
CA GLU A 512 -19.72 6.41 -0.26
C GLU A 512 -18.97 7.72 -0.02
N GLN A 513 -17.79 7.90 -0.64
CA GLN A 513 -17.08 9.17 -0.64
C GLN A 513 -17.78 10.22 -1.49
N THR A 514 -18.32 9.84 -2.65
CA THR A 514 -19.17 10.74 -3.44
C THR A 514 -20.44 11.11 -2.68
N ALA A 515 -21.07 10.13 -2.02
CA ALA A 515 -22.27 10.36 -1.22
C ALA A 515 -22.04 11.34 -0.05
N LEU A 516 -20.92 11.18 0.68
CA LEU A 516 -20.53 12.09 1.77
C LEU A 516 -20.48 13.54 1.30
N ASN A 517 -19.75 13.81 0.20
CA ASN A 517 -19.54 15.17 -0.27
C ASN A 517 -20.80 15.79 -0.87
N ALA A 518 -21.63 14.99 -1.55
CA ALA A 518 -22.94 15.44 -2.03
C ALA A 518 -23.90 15.76 -0.86
N ILE A 519 -23.91 14.97 0.22
CA ILE A 519 -24.71 15.24 1.42
C ILE A 519 -24.23 16.52 2.14
N LEU A 520 -22.91 16.70 2.32
CA LEU A 520 -22.34 17.92 2.90
C LEU A 520 -22.72 19.17 2.08
N CYS A 521 -22.67 19.07 0.75
CA CYS A 521 -23.13 20.10 -0.17
C CYS A 521 -24.63 20.41 -0.01
N ALA A 522 -25.49 19.39 -0.02
CA ALA A 522 -26.94 19.54 0.11
C ALA A 522 -27.39 20.10 1.47
N LEU A 523 -26.65 19.80 2.54
CA LEU A 523 -26.82 20.39 3.87
C LEU A 523 -26.27 21.83 3.99
N GLN A 524 -25.71 22.39 2.91
CA GLN A 524 -25.03 23.68 2.90
C GLN A 524 -23.93 23.80 3.96
N ALA A 525 -23.25 22.68 4.26
CA ALA A 525 -22.04 22.72 5.07
C ALA A 525 -21.01 23.67 4.45
N PRO A 526 -20.13 24.31 5.25
CA PRO A 526 -19.08 25.18 4.75
C PRO A 526 -18.32 24.55 3.57
N PRO A 527 -17.95 25.35 2.54
CA PRO A 527 -17.25 24.82 1.37
C PRO A 527 -15.84 24.31 1.70
N ASP A 528 -15.27 24.73 2.84
CA ASP A 528 -13.95 24.40 3.36
C ASP A 528 -14.03 24.15 4.88
N ASP A 529 -12.93 23.76 5.52
CA ASP A 529 -12.78 23.45 6.97
C ASP A 529 -13.60 22.28 7.54
N VAL A 530 -14.42 21.60 6.73
CA VAL A 530 -15.15 20.38 7.11
C VAL A 530 -14.20 19.18 7.26
N CYS A 531 -13.23 19.03 6.35
CA CYS A 531 -12.14 18.07 6.50
C CYS A 531 -10.80 18.76 6.80
N LEU A 532 -9.90 18.02 7.45
CA LEU A 532 -8.56 18.48 7.76
C LEU A 532 -7.68 18.48 6.51
N ALA A 533 -7.28 19.68 6.07
CA ALA A 533 -6.25 19.89 5.05
C ALA A 533 -4.85 19.68 5.65
N SER A 534 -4.36 18.44 5.72
CA SER A 534 -3.03 18.15 6.28
C SER A 534 -2.32 16.99 5.58
N LYS A 535 -1.08 17.27 5.12
CA LYS A 535 -0.19 16.27 4.52
C LYS A 535 0.23 15.15 5.51
N SER A 536 0.07 15.36 6.82
CA SER A 536 0.33 14.34 7.84
C SER A 536 -0.66 13.15 7.81
N PHE A 537 -1.67 13.19 6.94
CA PHE A 537 -2.61 12.10 6.70
C PHE A 537 -2.55 11.72 5.23
N ARG A 538 -1.62 10.83 4.89
CA ARG A 538 -1.25 10.60 3.49
C ARG A 538 -2.11 9.50 2.86
N MET A 539 -2.97 9.93 1.94
CA MET A 539 -3.92 9.11 1.20
C MET A 539 -3.51 9.03 -0.27
N THR A 540 -2.45 8.27 -0.55
CA THR A 540 -1.89 8.13 -1.91
C THR A 540 -2.22 6.77 -2.52
N ALA A 541 -2.59 6.79 -3.81
CA ALA A 541 -2.58 5.60 -4.66
C ALA A 541 -1.24 5.48 -5.42
N ASP A 542 -0.56 6.60 -5.63
CA ASP A 542 0.71 6.67 -6.34
C ASP A 542 1.88 6.32 -5.41
N PHE A 543 2.79 5.56 -6.01
CA PHE A 543 4.01 4.99 -5.44
C PHE A 543 4.98 6.06 -4.91
N GLU A 544 6.04 5.60 -4.24
CA GLU A 544 7.22 6.33 -3.78
C GLU A 544 7.68 7.40 -4.79
N ASN A 545 7.08 8.59 -4.73
CA ASN A 545 7.66 9.77 -5.33
C ASN A 545 8.75 10.23 -4.38
N ASP A 546 9.99 9.86 -4.67
CA ASP A 546 11.19 10.28 -3.93
C ASP A 546 11.39 11.82 -3.97
N LEU A 547 10.58 12.53 -4.76
CA LEU A 547 10.50 14.00 -4.82
C LEU A 547 9.44 14.60 -3.87
N ASP A 548 8.69 13.79 -3.10
CA ASP A 548 7.76 14.26 -2.06
C ASP A 548 8.40 14.11 -0.69
N ASP A 549 8.76 15.24 -0.07
CA ASP A 549 9.52 15.34 1.17
C ASP A 549 8.88 14.60 2.37
N MET A 550 7.58 14.29 2.33
CA MET A 550 6.83 13.71 3.46
C MET A 550 6.64 12.18 3.33
N GLN A 551 7.74 11.44 3.33
CA GLN A 551 7.76 9.97 3.35
C GLN A 551 7.73 9.38 4.78
N PRO A 552 7.25 8.13 4.97
CA PRO A 552 7.37 7.46 6.27
C PRO A 552 8.83 7.16 6.59
N THR A 553 9.23 7.41 7.84
CA THR A 553 10.52 7.00 8.41
C THR A 553 10.84 5.53 8.12
N ARG A 554 12.11 5.22 7.82
CA ARG A 554 12.55 3.84 7.56
C ARG A 554 12.33 2.92 8.75
N ASP A 555 12.55 3.45 9.96
CA ASP A 555 12.16 2.84 11.23
C ASP A 555 10.71 3.23 11.53
N GLU A 556 9.84 2.23 11.70
CA GLU A 556 8.43 2.39 12.01
C GLU A 556 8.12 2.70 13.47
N THR A 557 9.10 2.59 14.36
CA THR A 557 9.01 3.02 15.76
C THR A 557 9.51 4.46 15.97
N ALA A 558 10.27 4.98 15.01
CA ALA A 558 10.75 6.36 15.03
C ALA A 558 9.60 7.38 14.83
N TRP A 559 9.76 8.56 15.43
CA TRP A 559 8.80 9.66 15.32
C TRP A 559 8.65 10.14 13.87
N ASN A 560 7.40 10.26 13.44
CA ASN A 560 7.06 10.51 12.05
C ASN A 560 6.47 11.91 11.82
N GLY A 561 6.51 12.40 10.58
CA GLY A 561 5.76 13.60 10.17
C GLY A 561 4.27 13.34 9.94
N MET A 562 3.89 12.07 9.81
CA MET A 562 2.51 11.62 9.54
C MET A 562 1.91 10.90 10.75
N TYR A 563 0.58 10.96 10.87
CA TYR A 563 -0.20 10.15 11.82
C TYR A 563 -0.63 8.83 11.19
N LEU A 564 -1.19 8.90 9.98
CA LEU A 564 -1.75 7.76 9.26
C LEU A 564 -1.26 7.76 7.80
N TYR A 565 -0.90 6.57 7.30
CA TYR A 565 -0.33 6.36 5.98
C TYR A 565 -1.01 5.21 5.23
N THR A 566 -1.46 5.42 3.98
CA THR A 566 -2.08 4.37 3.15
C THR A 566 -1.03 3.44 2.51
N ARG A 567 -0.96 2.19 2.98
CA ARG A 567 -0.02 1.14 2.55
C ARG A 567 -0.70 0.09 1.64
N ARG A 568 -1.43 0.55 0.62
CA ARG A 568 -2.27 -0.30 -0.25
C ARG A 568 -1.51 -1.41 -0.99
N ASP A 569 -0.51 -1.07 -1.80
CA ASP A 569 0.20 -2.08 -2.62
C ASP A 569 1.71 -2.20 -2.29
N HIS A 570 2.14 -1.76 -1.11
CA HIS A 570 3.52 -1.99 -0.66
C HIS A 570 3.73 -3.44 -0.22
N ALA A 571 4.81 -4.06 -0.69
CA ALA A 571 5.23 -5.40 -0.25
C ALA A 571 5.66 -5.41 1.23
N ILE A 572 6.41 -4.40 1.68
CA ILE A 572 6.87 -4.28 3.06
C ILE A 572 5.69 -3.85 3.95
N LYS A 573 5.39 -4.67 4.95
CA LYS A 573 4.47 -4.40 6.06
C LYS A 573 5.30 -4.31 7.35
N PRO A 574 5.72 -3.11 7.80
CA PRO A 574 6.69 -3.00 8.88
C PRO A 574 6.12 -3.42 10.24
N TYR A 575 4.83 -3.22 10.50
CA TYR A 575 4.26 -3.45 11.83
C TYR A 575 3.86 -4.90 12.15
N LEU A 576 4.17 -5.86 11.27
CA LEU A 576 3.79 -7.27 11.48
C LEU A 576 4.36 -7.86 12.78
N ARG A 577 5.54 -7.39 13.23
CA ARG A 577 6.19 -7.83 14.49
C ARG A 577 5.51 -7.32 15.76
N PHE A 578 4.64 -6.31 15.66
CA PHE A 578 3.88 -5.76 16.79
C PHE A 578 2.43 -6.26 16.83
N LEU A 579 2.02 -7.08 15.86
CA LEU A 579 0.76 -7.79 15.90
C LEU A 579 0.77 -8.77 17.08
N ARG A 580 -0.19 -8.61 18.00
CA ARG A 580 -0.26 -9.37 19.25
C ARG A 580 -1.32 -10.44 19.06
N ALA A 581 -0.91 -11.69 19.10
CA ALA A 581 -1.80 -12.83 19.07
C ALA A 581 -1.65 -13.67 20.35
N GLU A 582 -2.68 -14.40 20.71
CA GLU A 582 -2.57 -15.48 21.68
C GLU A 582 -1.69 -16.61 21.12
N ALA A 583 -0.89 -17.22 22.00
CA ALA A 583 -0.11 -18.38 21.64
C ALA A 583 -1.06 -19.52 21.22
N PRO A 584 -0.68 -20.35 20.23
CA PRO A 584 -1.46 -21.55 19.94
C PRO A 584 -1.50 -22.42 21.19
N VAL A 585 -2.71 -22.77 21.64
CA VAL A 585 -2.88 -23.80 22.67
C VAL A 585 -2.23 -25.07 22.13
N ALA A 586 -1.20 -25.56 22.81
CA ALA A 586 -0.63 -26.86 22.51
C ALA A 586 -1.72 -27.90 22.75
N LEU A 587 -2.16 -28.57 21.68
CA LEU A 587 -2.93 -29.79 21.82
C LEU A 587 -1.99 -30.83 22.41
N GLU A 588 -2.18 -31.15 23.69
CA GLU A 588 -1.63 -32.38 24.26
C GLU A 588 -2.20 -33.56 23.45
N LEU A 589 -1.31 -34.36 22.88
CA LEU A 589 -1.58 -35.59 22.13
C LEU A 589 -1.40 -36.82 23.01
#